data_AF-A0A1A0HER3-F1
#
_entry.id   AF-A0A1A0HER3-F1
#
_cell.length_a   1.000
_cell.length_b   1.000
_cell.length_c   1.000
_cell.angle_alpha   90.00
_cell.angle_beta   90.00
_cell.angle_gamma   90.00
#
_symmetry.space_group_name_H-M   'P 1'
#
loop_
_entity.id
_entity.type
_entity.pdbx_description
1 polymer ?
#
loop_
_entity_poly.entity_id
_entity_poly.type
_entity_poly.pdbx_seq_one_letter_code
_entity_poly.pdbx_strand_id
1 'polypeptide(L)'
;MENLSTHFAQARGSVADTLSQLYARFEHHVPENIEHSVRQYIANISGTTREELFSDIRSLQFTPATVTLALVMMPTIFLAQRLVSSGSSNQAAGKRSKTKKKKPSKAKVANKEIQRILDHVEETYVPQIDSYIEHYAEMSEDDKQYKFKYFEEMLLKELMNLDNVDVVGNDVLRDNRKKVIRFIQDHQRRLDNFKKEAPDSR
;
A
#
# COMPACT_ATOMS: atom_id res chain seq x y z
N MET A 1 24.04 21.81 5.69
CA MET A 1 23.40 21.03 4.60
C MET A 1 24.30 20.86 3.37
N GLU A 2 25.49 21.47 3.34
CA GLU A 2 26.40 21.47 2.18
C GLU A 2 27.15 20.14 1.96
N ASN A 3 27.41 19.36 3.02
CA ASN A 3 28.03 18.03 2.91
C ASN A 3 27.15 16.99 2.19
N LEU A 4 25.82 17.14 2.25
CA LEU A 4 24.91 16.20 1.60
C LEU A 4 24.81 16.46 0.09
N SER A 5 24.92 17.72 -0.35
CA SER A 5 24.91 18.07 -1.77
C SER A 5 26.18 17.61 -2.49
N THR A 6 27.34 17.68 -1.84
CA THR A 6 28.61 17.22 -2.43
C THR A 6 28.65 15.70 -2.53
N HIS A 7 28.26 14.98 -1.48
CA HIS A 7 28.15 13.52 -1.53
C HIS A 7 27.08 13.03 -2.53
N PHE A 8 26.00 13.78 -2.72
CA PHE A 8 24.96 13.44 -3.68
C PHE A 8 25.38 13.70 -5.14
N ALA A 9 26.06 14.83 -5.41
CA ALA A 9 26.63 15.09 -6.73
C ALA A 9 27.69 14.05 -7.10
N GLN A 10 28.52 13.66 -6.12
CA GLN A 10 29.52 12.60 -6.29
C GLN A 10 28.88 11.22 -6.50
N ALA A 11 27.80 10.90 -5.78
CA ALA A 11 27.04 9.66 -5.98
C ALA A 11 26.30 9.64 -7.33
N ARG A 12 25.80 10.78 -7.81
CA ARG A 12 25.18 10.91 -9.13
C ARG A 12 26.20 10.63 -10.24
N GLY A 13 27.38 11.26 -10.15
CA GLY A 13 28.47 11.04 -11.09
C GLY A 13 28.89 9.57 -11.12
N SER A 14 29.11 8.97 -9.96
CA SER A 14 29.52 7.56 -9.89
C SER A 14 28.43 6.59 -10.39
N VAL A 15 27.15 6.90 -10.20
CA VAL A 15 26.05 6.08 -10.74
C VAL A 15 25.95 6.23 -12.26
N ALA A 16 26.07 7.44 -12.81
CA ALA A 16 26.11 7.66 -14.25
C ALA A 16 27.31 6.96 -14.90
N ASP A 17 28.47 7.02 -14.26
CA ASP A 17 29.70 6.38 -14.74
C ASP A 17 29.62 4.86 -14.66
N THR A 18 29.09 4.30 -13.56
CA THR A 18 28.91 2.85 -13.43
C THR A 18 27.88 2.29 -14.40
N LEU A 19 26.79 3.03 -14.68
CA LEU A 19 25.82 2.66 -15.70
C LEU A 19 26.42 2.73 -17.11
N SER A 20 27.22 3.76 -17.40
CA SER A 20 27.92 3.89 -18.68
C SER A 20 28.97 2.78 -18.87
N GLN A 21 29.69 2.41 -17.80
CA GLN A 21 30.63 1.30 -17.80
C GLN A 21 29.95 -0.07 -17.92
N LEU A 22 28.79 -0.26 -17.27
CA LEU A 22 27.98 -1.47 -17.45
C LEU A 22 27.50 -1.56 -18.90
N TYR A 23 26.99 -0.45 -19.44
CA TYR A 23 26.49 -0.37 -20.80
C TYR A 23 27.58 -0.73 -21.83
N ALA A 24 28.78 -0.13 -21.71
CA ALA A 24 29.94 -0.46 -22.55
C ALA A 24 30.38 -1.94 -22.42
N ARG A 25 30.11 -2.59 -21.29
CA ARG A 25 30.41 -4.00 -21.07
C ARG A 25 29.38 -4.95 -21.69
N PHE A 26 28.15 -4.48 -21.93
CA PHE A 26 27.05 -5.25 -22.52
C PHE A 26 26.78 -4.90 -24.00
N GLU A 27 27.62 -4.05 -24.60
CA GLU A 27 27.49 -3.49 -25.96
C GLU A 27 27.30 -4.54 -27.06
N HIS A 28 27.68 -5.80 -26.83
CA HIS A 28 27.52 -6.90 -27.80
C HIS A 28 26.26 -7.79 -27.61
N HIS A 29 25.40 -7.51 -26.63
CA HIS A 29 24.20 -8.31 -26.35
C HIS A 29 22.89 -7.50 -26.27
N VAL A 30 22.97 -6.18 -26.47
CA VAL A 30 21.80 -5.31 -26.44
C VAL A 30 21.35 -5.00 -27.88
N PRO A 31 20.12 -5.35 -28.28
CA PRO A 31 19.63 -5.07 -29.62
C PRO A 31 19.44 -3.55 -29.84
N GLU A 32 19.72 -3.06 -31.06
CA GLU A 32 19.79 -1.62 -31.42
C GLU A 32 18.54 -0.81 -31.06
N ASN A 33 17.37 -1.45 -31.02
CA ASN A 33 16.10 -0.83 -30.63
C ASN A 33 16.05 -0.41 -29.15
N ILE A 34 16.92 -0.97 -28.31
CA ILE A 34 16.98 -0.69 -26.86
C ILE A 34 18.07 0.35 -26.54
N GLU A 35 19.10 0.45 -27.38
CA GLU A 35 20.22 1.39 -27.19
C GLU A 35 19.75 2.84 -27.11
N HIS A 36 18.87 3.27 -28.02
CA HIS A 36 18.38 4.64 -28.01
C HIS A 36 17.57 4.96 -26.74
N SER A 37 16.73 4.03 -26.29
CA SER A 37 15.96 4.18 -25.05
C SER A 37 16.84 4.23 -23.81
N VAL A 38 17.91 3.43 -23.77
CA VAL A 38 18.88 3.43 -22.66
C VAL A 38 19.68 4.74 -22.63
N ARG A 39 20.14 5.23 -23.79
CA ARG A 39 20.83 6.53 -23.89
C ARG A 39 19.95 7.68 -23.43
N GLN A 40 18.68 7.70 -23.85
CA GLN A 40 17.70 8.69 -23.37
C GLN A 40 17.44 8.58 -21.88
N TYR A 41 17.38 7.36 -21.34
CA TYR A 41 17.21 7.11 -19.91
C TYR A 41 18.39 7.66 -19.08
N ILE A 42 19.62 7.41 -19.53
CA ILE A 42 20.84 7.93 -18.91
C ILE A 42 20.88 9.47 -18.98
N ALA A 43 20.54 10.05 -20.14
CA ALA A 43 20.46 11.50 -20.31
C ALA A 43 19.43 12.13 -19.36
N ASN A 44 18.25 11.52 -19.22
CA ASN A 44 17.21 12.00 -18.31
C ASN A 44 17.65 11.95 -16.85
N ILE A 45 18.34 10.90 -16.42
CA ILE A 45 18.92 10.79 -15.06
C ILE A 45 20.01 11.83 -14.83
N SER A 46 20.78 12.18 -15.86
CA SER A 46 21.81 13.23 -15.80
C SER A 46 21.25 14.67 -15.81
N GLY A 47 19.99 14.84 -16.22
CA GLY A 47 19.29 16.13 -16.24
C GLY A 47 18.40 16.41 -15.01
N THR A 48 17.90 15.37 -14.31
CA THR A 48 16.96 15.56 -13.19
C THR A 48 17.56 16.38 -12.05
N THR A 49 16.83 17.37 -11.55
CA THR A 49 17.28 18.20 -10.42
C THR A 49 16.85 17.60 -9.08
N ARG A 50 17.51 18.03 -7.98
CA ARG A 50 17.22 17.53 -6.63
C ARG A 50 15.78 17.87 -6.22
N GLU A 51 15.35 19.09 -6.54
CA GLU A 51 14.06 19.66 -6.19
C GLU A 51 12.92 18.90 -6.87
N GLU A 52 13.13 18.51 -8.12
CA GLU A 52 12.23 17.69 -8.92
C GLU A 52 12.10 16.27 -8.35
N LEU A 53 13.22 15.63 -7.95
CA LEU A 53 13.17 14.32 -7.28
C LEU A 53 12.48 14.35 -5.91
N PHE A 54 12.71 15.38 -5.10
CA PHE A 54 12.02 15.52 -3.80
C PHE A 54 10.53 15.80 -3.98
N SER A 55 10.17 16.57 -5.01
CA SER A 55 8.78 16.77 -5.41
C SER A 55 8.17 15.44 -5.84
N ASP A 56 8.81 14.72 -6.75
CA ASP A 56 8.32 13.45 -7.33
C ASP A 56 8.15 12.36 -6.29
N ILE A 57 9.09 12.24 -5.34
CA ILE A 57 8.99 11.28 -4.22
C ILE A 57 7.83 11.66 -3.29
N ARG A 58 7.60 12.96 -3.06
CA ARG A 58 6.52 13.45 -2.20
C ARG A 58 5.15 13.35 -2.87
N SER A 59 5.10 13.50 -4.19
CA SER A 59 3.90 13.39 -5.00
C SER A 59 3.66 11.98 -5.56
N LEU A 60 4.50 11.00 -5.20
CA LEU A 60 4.42 9.60 -5.69
C LEU A 60 4.39 9.53 -7.23
N GLN A 61 5.16 10.39 -7.91
CA GLN A 61 5.25 10.35 -9.36
C GLN A 61 6.30 9.32 -9.81
N PHE A 62 5.92 8.51 -10.79
CA PHE A 62 6.72 7.43 -11.33
C PHE A 62 7.64 7.96 -12.45
N THR A 63 8.69 8.67 -12.05
CA THR A 63 9.74 9.16 -12.97
C THR A 63 10.87 8.15 -13.10
N PRO A 64 11.52 8.01 -14.28
CA PRO A 64 12.72 7.19 -14.49
C PRO A 64 13.79 7.28 -13.38
N ALA A 65 14.07 8.50 -12.90
CA ALA A 65 15.06 8.75 -11.84
C ALA A 65 14.62 8.22 -10.46
N THR A 66 13.32 8.22 -10.16
CA THR A 66 12.75 7.68 -8.91
C THR A 66 12.84 6.15 -8.90
N VAL A 67 12.58 5.52 -10.04
CA VAL A 67 12.63 4.06 -10.19
C VAL A 67 14.06 3.53 -10.08
N THR A 68 15.05 4.16 -10.71
CA THR A 68 16.47 3.77 -10.54
C THR A 68 16.92 3.94 -9.09
N LEU A 69 16.58 5.06 -8.46
CA LEU A 69 16.94 5.32 -7.08
C LEU A 69 16.34 4.27 -6.15
N ALA A 70 15.08 3.89 -6.33
CA ALA A 70 14.44 2.83 -5.56
C ALA A 70 15.12 1.46 -5.79
N LEU A 71 15.43 1.12 -7.04
CA LEU A 71 16.09 -0.13 -7.41
C LEU A 71 17.53 -0.23 -6.88
N VAL A 72 18.25 0.88 -6.72
CA VAL A 72 19.61 0.88 -6.14
C VAL A 72 19.55 0.95 -4.61
N MET A 73 18.66 1.76 -4.04
CA MET A 73 18.58 1.99 -2.60
C MET A 73 18.02 0.79 -1.84
N MET A 74 17.01 0.10 -2.37
CA MET A 74 16.42 -1.06 -1.70
C MET A 74 17.42 -2.20 -1.45
N PRO A 75 18.18 -2.69 -2.45
CA PRO A 75 19.18 -3.71 -2.22
C PRO A 75 20.36 -3.20 -1.39
N THR A 76 20.84 -1.96 -1.57
CA THR A 76 21.95 -1.43 -0.76
C THR A 76 21.58 -1.31 0.72
N ILE A 77 20.36 -0.89 1.05
CA ILE A 77 19.86 -0.84 2.43
C ILE A 77 19.70 -2.26 3.00
N PHE A 78 19.16 -3.19 2.22
CA PHE A 78 18.98 -4.58 2.64
C PHE A 78 20.32 -5.29 2.90
N LEU A 79 21.31 -5.08 2.01
CA LEU A 79 22.67 -5.60 2.18
C LEU A 79 23.39 -4.92 3.34
N ALA A 80 23.25 -3.61 3.53
CA ALA A 80 23.83 -2.90 4.66
C ALA A 80 23.22 -3.36 6.00
N GLN A 81 21.91 -3.61 6.06
CA GLN A 81 21.26 -4.15 7.25
C GLN A 81 21.75 -5.56 7.58
N ARG A 82 21.99 -6.40 6.57
CA ARG A 82 22.50 -7.76 6.76
C ARG A 82 23.99 -7.80 7.15
N LEU A 83 24.80 -6.88 6.63
CA LEU A 83 26.23 -6.74 6.98
C LEU A 83 26.44 -6.15 8.37
N VAL A 84 25.60 -5.19 8.79
CA VAL A 84 25.70 -4.58 10.12
C VAL A 84 25.16 -5.51 11.23
N SER A 85 24.33 -6.51 10.91
CA SER A 85 23.81 -7.46 11.91
C SER A 85 24.69 -8.69 12.18
N SER A 86 25.81 -8.87 11.49
CA SER A 86 26.66 -10.08 11.64
C SER A 86 28.03 -9.84 12.28
N GLY A 87 28.32 -8.64 12.79
CA GLY A 87 29.60 -8.34 13.42
C GLY A 87 29.51 -7.30 14.53
N SER A 88 29.50 -7.77 15.78
CA SER A 88 30.31 -7.23 16.89
C SER A 88 29.63 -7.42 18.25
N SER A 89 30.21 -8.34 19.01
CA SER A 89 30.09 -8.47 20.46
C SER A 89 30.75 -7.29 21.19
N ASN A 90 30.10 -6.88 22.29
CA ASN A 90 30.61 -6.28 23.51
C ASN A 90 31.30 -4.89 23.56
N GLN A 91 30.70 -4.06 24.43
CA GLN A 91 31.24 -2.95 25.25
C GLN A 91 31.69 -1.64 24.57
N ALA A 92 30.83 -0.62 24.69
CA ALA A 92 31.20 0.67 25.29
C ALA A 92 29.94 1.42 25.72
N ALA A 93 29.95 1.90 26.97
CA ALA A 93 28.90 2.69 27.58
C ALA A 93 28.75 4.04 26.85
N GLY A 94 27.77 4.13 25.96
CA GLY A 94 27.24 5.37 25.42
C GLY A 94 25.74 5.35 25.60
N LYS A 95 25.23 6.24 26.46
CA LYS A 95 23.83 6.47 26.83
C LYS A 95 22.88 6.34 25.63
N ARG A 96 22.44 5.11 25.32
CA ARG A 96 21.38 4.85 24.35
C ARG A 96 20.13 5.47 24.92
N SER A 97 19.75 6.64 24.41
CA SER A 97 18.40 7.12 24.57
C SER A 97 17.51 5.99 24.04
N LYS A 98 16.77 5.34 24.94
CA LYS A 98 15.73 4.39 24.56
C LYS A 98 14.83 5.18 23.63
N THR A 99 14.96 4.96 22.31
CA THR A 99 14.02 5.49 21.34
C THR A 99 12.71 4.80 21.68
N LYS A 100 11.92 5.46 22.53
CA LYS A 100 10.57 5.03 22.88
C LYS A 100 9.90 4.70 21.56
N LYS A 101 9.50 3.43 21.35
CA LYS A 101 8.65 3.03 20.22
C LYS A 101 7.58 4.11 20.10
N LYS A 102 7.67 4.96 19.07
CA LYS A 102 6.72 6.06 18.90
C LYS A 102 5.35 5.41 18.82
N LYS A 103 4.46 5.74 19.75
CA LYS A 103 3.07 5.31 19.70
C LYS A 103 2.57 5.58 18.27
N PRO A 104 1.88 4.63 17.62
CA PRO A 104 1.40 4.82 16.26
C PRO A 104 0.60 6.13 16.20
N SER A 105 0.78 6.92 15.13
CA SER A 105 -0.01 8.15 15.00
C SER A 105 -1.49 7.80 14.96
N LYS A 106 -2.35 8.70 15.46
CA LYS A 106 -3.81 8.50 15.44
C LYS A 106 -4.31 8.12 14.04
N ALA A 107 -3.77 8.78 13.01
CA ALA A 107 -4.08 8.48 11.62
C ALA A 107 -3.71 7.05 11.18
N LYS A 108 -2.56 6.53 11.66
CA LYS A 108 -2.17 5.15 11.38
C LYS A 108 -3.09 4.14 12.07
N VAL A 109 -3.53 4.45 13.29
CA VAL A 109 -4.49 3.62 14.03
C VAL A 109 -5.84 3.61 13.30
N ALA A 110 -6.37 4.77 12.96
CA ALA A 110 -7.63 4.92 12.23
C ALA A 110 -7.61 4.19 10.88
N ASN A 111 -6.54 4.33 10.09
CA ASN A 111 -6.43 3.60 8.82
C ASN A 111 -6.40 2.08 9.03
N LYS A 112 -5.68 1.61 10.07
CA LYS A 112 -5.61 0.20 10.39
C LYS A 112 -6.98 -0.34 10.83
N GLU A 113 -7.75 0.46 11.54
CA GLU A 113 -9.09 0.10 11.99
C GLU A 113 -10.09 0.02 10.83
N ILE A 114 -10.07 1.02 9.92
CA ILE A 114 -10.86 0.99 8.68
C ILE A 114 -10.53 -0.27 7.85
N GLN A 115 -9.25 -0.57 7.67
CA GLN A 115 -8.83 -1.76 6.92
C GLN A 115 -9.23 -3.05 7.62
N ARG A 116 -9.06 -3.14 8.93
CA ARG A 116 -9.50 -4.31 9.69
C ARG A 116 -10.99 -4.60 9.51
N ILE A 117 -11.82 -3.56 9.48
CA ILE A 117 -13.27 -3.73 9.27
C ILE A 117 -13.53 -4.21 7.84
N LEU A 118 -12.85 -3.62 6.85
CA LEU A 118 -12.96 -4.07 5.46
C LEU A 118 -12.56 -5.55 5.32
N ASP A 119 -11.37 -5.91 5.80
CA ASP A 119 -10.84 -7.28 5.76
C ASP A 119 -11.82 -8.25 6.43
N HIS A 120 -12.36 -7.89 7.60
CA HIS A 120 -13.32 -8.73 8.32
C HIS A 120 -14.61 -8.96 7.52
N VAL A 121 -15.15 -7.92 6.89
CA VAL A 121 -16.34 -8.04 6.04
C VAL A 121 -16.04 -8.92 4.83
N GLU A 122 -14.93 -8.66 4.12
CA GLU A 122 -14.51 -9.38 2.92
C GLU A 122 -14.22 -10.86 3.18
N GLU A 123 -13.52 -11.17 4.27
CA GLU A 123 -13.13 -12.55 4.58
C GLU A 123 -14.26 -13.35 5.24
N THR A 124 -15.14 -12.70 6.00
CA THR A 124 -16.16 -13.39 6.79
C THR A 124 -17.54 -13.31 6.17
N TYR A 125 -18.04 -12.11 5.89
CA TYR A 125 -19.45 -11.91 5.54
C TYR A 125 -19.70 -12.08 4.05
N VAL A 126 -18.81 -11.60 3.18
CA VAL A 126 -18.98 -11.76 1.72
C VAL A 126 -19.15 -13.22 1.32
N PRO A 127 -18.28 -14.16 1.73
CA PRO A 127 -18.40 -15.56 1.31
C PRO A 127 -19.64 -16.22 1.91
N GLN A 128 -20.04 -15.84 3.13
CA GLN A 128 -21.26 -16.35 3.76
C GLN A 128 -22.53 -15.84 3.08
N ILE A 129 -22.53 -14.58 2.63
CA ILE A 129 -23.62 -13.99 1.84
C ILE A 129 -23.71 -14.67 0.48
N ASP A 130 -22.57 -14.91 -0.19
CA ASP A 130 -22.53 -15.62 -1.47
C ASP A 130 -23.09 -17.04 -1.32
N SER A 131 -22.62 -17.78 -0.31
CA SER A 131 -23.13 -19.12 -0.01
C SER A 131 -24.61 -19.13 0.34
N TYR A 132 -25.09 -18.12 1.07
CA TYR A 132 -26.52 -17.96 1.38
C TYR A 132 -27.35 -17.75 0.12
N ILE A 133 -26.88 -16.92 -0.82
CA ILE A 133 -27.57 -16.66 -2.09
C ILE A 133 -27.56 -17.92 -2.97
N GLU A 134 -26.43 -18.61 -3.05
CA GLU A 134 -26.26 -19.83 -3.87
C GLU A 134 -27.15 -20.98 -3.38
N HIS A 135 -27.17 -21.25 -2.08
CA HIS A 135 -27.96 -22.34 -1.49
C HIS A 135 -29.37 -21.92 -1.07
N TYR A 136 -29.81 -20.70 -1.42
CA TYR A 136 -31.08 -20.16 -0.94
C TYR A 136 -32.27 -21.07 -1.22
N ALA A 137 -32.33 -21.67 -2.42
CA ALA A 137 -33.43 -22.53 -2.84
C ALA A 137 -33.52 -23.85 -2.03
N GLU A 138 -32.43 -24.27 -1.42
CA GLU A 138 -32.33 -25.52 -0.64
C GLU A 138 -32.67 -25.31 0.84
N MET A 139 -32.78 -24.04 1.28
CA MET A 139 -33.02 -23.66 2.67
C MET A 139 -34.52 -23.62 3.01
N SER A 140 -34.83 -23.88 4.29
CA SER A 140 -36.18 -23.67 4.83
C SER A 140 -36.51 -22.16 4.91
N GLU A 141 -37.80 -21.79 4.86
CA GLU A 141 -38.24 -20.39 5.00
C GLU A 141 -37.75 -19.73 6.29
N ASP A 142 -37.76 -20.46 7.40
CA ASP A 142 -37.28 -19.96 8.68
C ASP A 142 -35.76 -19.69 8.64
N ASP A 143 -34.98 -20.59 8.04
CA ASP A 143 -33.54 -20.40 7.88
C ASP A 143 -33.22 -19.25 6.91
N LYS A 144 -34.00 -19.10 5.84
CA LYS A 144 -33.86 -18.00 4.87
C LYS A 144 -34.02 -16.65 5.57
N GLN A 145 -35.09 -16.50 6.35
CA GLN A 145 -35.42 -15.26 7.06
C GLN A 145 -34.47 -14.99 8.24
N TYR A 146 -34.03 -16.04 8.94
CA TYR A 146 -33.03 -15.95 10.00
C TYR A 146 -31.69 -15.46 9.45
N LYS A 147 -31.15 -16.12 8.41
CA LYS A 147 -29.86 -15.74 7.82
C LYS A 147 -29.89 -14.34 7.21
N PHE A 148 -30.98 -13.96 6.55
CA PHE A 148 -31.15 -12.60 6.04
C PHE A 148 -30.98 -11.55 7.15
N LYS A 149 -31.74 -11.68 8.24
CA LYS A 149 -31.69 -10.75 9.39
C LYS A 149 -30.30 -10.75 10.03
N TYR A 150 -29.71 -11.93 10.17
CA TYR A 150 -28.35 -12.06 10.70
C TYR A 150 -27.34 -11.24 9.88
N PHE A 151 -27.33 -11.37 8.55
CA PHE A 151 -26.39 -10.60 7.72
C PHE A 151 -26.69 -9.11 7.75
N GLU A 152 -27.96 -8.71 7.73
CA GLU A 152 -28.36 -7.30 7.84
C GLU A 152 -27.84 -6.67 9.13
N GLU A 153 -28.03 -7.35 10.28
CA GLU A 153 -27.57 -6.90 11.59
C GLU A 153 -26.04 -6.85 11.67
N MET A 154 -25.34 -7.86 11.14
CA MET A 154 -23.88 -7.90 11.18
C MET A 154 -23.24 -6.82 10.31
N LEU A 155 -23.75 -6.60 9.09
CA LEU A 155 -23.27 -5.51 8.22
C LEU A 155 -23.57 -4.13 8.81
N LEU A 156 -24.73 -3.97 9.46
CA LEU A 156 -25.08 -2.73 10.16
C LEU A 156 -24.12 -2.46 11.33
N LYS A 157 -23.75 -3.49 12.08
CA LYS A 157 -22.79 -3.37 13.18
C LYS A 157 -21.41 -2.89 12.68
N GLU A 158 -20.94 -3.40 11.55
CA GLU A 158 -19.68 -2.95 10.97
C GLU A 158 -19.72 -1.51 10.45
N LEU A 159 -20.88 -1.06 9.94
CA LEU A 159 -21.09 0.36 9.63
C LEU A 159 -20.98 1.25 10.87
N MET A 160 -21.61 0.85 11.99
CA MET A 160 -21.47 1.60 13.25
C MET A 160 -20.02 1.63 13.74
N ASN A 161 -19.28 0.53 13.59
CA ASN A 161 -17.86 0.48 13.92
C ASN A 161 -17.04 1.46 13.07
N LEU A 162 -17.31 1.56 11.77
CA LEU A 162 -16.65 2.52 10.88
C LEU A 162 -16.93 3.97 11.26
N ASP A 163 -18.18 4.29 11.62
CA ASP A 163 -18.57 5.64 12.03
C ASP A 163 -17.84 6.11 13.30
N ASN A 164 -17.52 5.17 14.20
CA ASN A 164 -16.76 5.43 15.41
C ASN A 164 -15.26 5.73 15.17
N VAL A 165 -14.73 5.50 13.96
CA VAL A 165 -13.31 5.77 13.66
C VAL A 165 -13.06 7.28 13.54
N ASP A 166 -12.13 7.79 14.36
CA ASP A 166 -11.70 9.19 14.33
C ASP A 166 -10.86 9.50 13.07
N VAL A 167 -11.47 10.23 12.14
CA VAL A 167 -10.86 10.67 10.87
C VAL A 167 -10.74 12.19 10.79
N VAL A 168 -10.87 12.91 11.90
CA VAL A 168 -10.90 14.38 11.93
C VAL A 168 -9.59 14.96 11.37
N GLY A 169 -9.73 15.92 10.44
CA GLY A 169 -8.60 16.63 9.84
C GLY A 169 -7.76 15.81 8.85
N ASN A 170 -8.25 14.64 8.41
CA ASN A 170 -7.57 13.82 7.41
C ASN A 170 -8.53 13.38 6.29
N ASP A 171 -8.47 14.07 5.15
CA ASP A 171 -9.35 13.81 4.01
C ASP A 171 -9.15 12.44 3.39
N VAL A 172 -7.90 11.94 3.36
CA VAL A 172 -7.61 10.59 2.85
C VAL A 172 -8.30 9.52 3.69
N LEU A 173 -8.30 9.66 5.01
CA LEU A 173 -8.99 8.72 5.90
C LEU A 173 -10.51 8.82 5.77
N ARG A 174 -11.04 10.03 5.58
CA ARG A 174 -12.47 10.24 5.32
C ARG A 174 -12.91 9.56 4.03
N ASP A 175 -12.11 9.69 2.97
CA ASP A 175 -12.37 9.04 1.69
C ASP A 175 -12.26 7.52 1.78
N ASN A 176 -11.24 7.00 2.48
CA ASN A 176 -11.11 5.56 2.72
C ASN A 176 -12.31 5.01 3.49
N ARG A 177 -12.70 5.65 4.60
CA ARG A 177 -13.89 5.27 5.37
C ARG A 177 -15.14 5.27 4.48
N LYS A 178 -15.32 6.31 3.64
CA LYS A 178 -16.45 6.40 2.71
C LYS A 178 -16.48 5.29 1.68
N LYS A 179 -15.31 4.85 1.17
CA LYS A 179 -15.22 3.71 0.26
C LYS A 179 -15.68 2.42 0.93
N VAL A 180 -15.21 2.14 2.15
CA VAL A 180 -15.62 0.95 2.91
C VAL A 180 -17.11 0.99 3.26
N ILE A 181 -17.64 2.14 3.66
CA ILE A 181 -19.09 2.32 3.89
C ILE A 181 -19.89 1.96 2.63
N ARG A 182 -19.48 2.47 1.46
CA ARG A 182 -20.15 2.15 0.19
C ARG A 182 -20.10 0.66 -0.13
N PHE A 183 -18.95 0.03 0.10
CA PHE A 183 -18.77 -1.40 -0.10
C PHE A 183 -19.74 -2.23 0.74
N ILE A 184 -19.84 -1.96 2.04
CA ILE A 184 -20.80 -2.64 2.93
C ILE A 184 -22.24 -2.39 2.47
N GLN A 185 -22.57 -1.14 2.13
CA GLN A 185 -23.91 -0.77 1.65
C GLN A 185 -24.28 -1.44 0.32
N ASP A 186 -23.30 -1.69 -0.57
CA ASP A 186 -23.54 -2.42 -1.82
C ASP A 186 -23.97 -3.86 -1.54
N HIS A 187 -23.39 -4.51 -0.52
CA HIS A 187 -23.79 -5.85 -0.12
C HIS A 187 -25.14 -5.90 0.60
N GLN A 188 -25.45 -4.89 1.42
CA GLN A 188 -26.81 -4.73 1.98
C GLN A 188 -27.84 -4.57 0.86
N ARG A 189 -27.59 -3.69 -0.12
CA ARG A 189 -28.46 -3.53 -1.30
C ARG A 189 -28.62 -4.83 -2.09
N ARG A 190 -27.55 -5.59 -2.27
CA ARG A 190 -27.58 -6.88 -2.95
C ARG A 190 -28.48 -7.88 -2.22
N LEU A 191 -28.36 -7.98 -0.89
CA LEU A 191 -29.23 -8.81 -0.06
C LEU A 191 -30.69 -8.36 -0.15
N ASP A 192 -30.96 -7.06 -0.04
CA ASP A 192 -32.31 -6.50 -0.12
C ASP A 192 -32.98 -6.76 -1.47
N ASN A 193 -32.23 -6.57 -2.56
CA ASN A 193 -32.74 -6.83 -3.91
C ASN A 193 -33.00 -8.32 -4.11
N PHE A 194 -32.07 -9.16 -3.69
CA PHE A 194 -32.24 -10.61 -3.73
C PHE A 194 -33.50 -11.05 -2.97
N LYS A 195 -33.74 -10.53 -1.77
CA LYS A 195 -34.95 -10.84 -1.00
C LYS A 195 -36.25 -10.39 -1.69
N LYS A 196 -36.25 -9.24 -2.37
CA LYS A 196 -37.42 -8.72 -3.10
C LYS A 196 -37.73 -9.52 -4.37
N GLU A 197 -36.70 -10.07 -5.01
CA GLU A 197 -36.81 -10.86 -6.23
C GLU A 197 -37.05 -12.35 -5.95
N ALA A 198 -36.69 -12.81 -4.75
CA ALA A 198 -36.90 -14.18 -4.33
C ALA A 198 -38.40 -14.56 -4.38
N PRO A 199 -38.75 -15.72 -4.96
CA PRO A 199 -40.12 -16.11 -5.27
C PRO A 199 -41.04 -16.27 -4.05
N ASP A 200 -40.48 -16.37 -2.84
CA ASP A 200 -41.23 -16.55 -1.59
C ASP A 200 -41.67 -15.22 -0.93
N SER A 201 -41.43 -14.08 -1.57
CA SER A 201 -41.81 -12.74 -1.06
C SER A 201 -43.27 -12.32 -1.39
N ARG A 202 -44.15 -13.26 -1.75
CA ARG A 202 -45.59 -13.05 -1.99
C ARG A 202 -46.47 -13.95 -1.13
#